data_AF-F9EG05-F1
#
_entry.id   AF-F9EG05-F1
#
_cell.length_a   1.000
_cell.length_b   1.000
_cell.length_c   1.000
_cell.angle_alpha   90.00
_cell.angle_beta   90.00
_cell.angle_gamma   90.00
#
_symmetry.space_group_name_H-M   'P 1'
#
loop_
_entity.id
_entity.type
_entity.pdbx_description
1 polymer ?
#
loop_
_entity_poly.entity_id
_entity_poly.type
_entity_poly.pdbx_seq_one_letter_code
_entity_poly.pdbx_strand_id
1 'polypeptide(L)'
;MVSRRSAPPAPPVPVRGRIKLGQFLKLAGLVEDGGQARVAVQCGDVRVNGRVDTRRGRMLADGDVVTVDLPIGAAGATVEHVGRD
;
A
#
# COMPACT_ATOMS: atom_id res chain seq x y z
N MET A 1 9.85 21.43 -19.19
CA MET A 1 8.96 21.85 -18.10
C MET A 1 7.96 20.73 -17.82
N VAL A 2 8.36 19.71 -17.05
CA VAL A 2 7.45 18.77 -16.37
C VAL A 2 8.22 18.35 -15.14
N SER A 3 8.01 19.08 -14.05
CA SER A 3 8.51 18.69 -12.74
C SER A 3 7.93 17.31 -12.45
N ARG A 4 8.75 16.27 -12.57
CA ARG A 4 8.47 14.97 -11.96
C ARG A 4 8.37 15.27 -10.47
N ARG A 5 7.16 15.49 -9.96
CA ARG A 5 6.91 15.35 -8.53
C ARG A 5 7.20 13.89 -8.24
N SER A 6 8.44 13.61 -7.84
CA SER A 6 8.78 12.37 -7.18
C SER A 6 7.78 12.26 -6.04
N ALA A 7 6.95 11.21 -6.04
CA ALA A 7 6.16 10.90 -4.86
C ALA A 7 7.14 10.85 -3.68
N PRO A 8 6.78 11.41 -2.51
CA PRO A 8 7.64 11.31 -1.33
C PRO A 8 7.98 9.82 -1.13
N PRO A 9 9.22 9.50 -0.75
CA PRO A 9 9.58 8.12 -0.46
C PRO A 9 8.67 7.63 0.66
N ALA A 10 7.73 6.76 0.29
CA ALA A 10 6.81 6.16 1.24
C ALA A 10 7.62 5.34 2.25
N PRO A 11 7.40 5.50 3.56
CA PRO A 11 8.22 4.82 4.56
C PRO A 11 8.19 3.30 4.36
N PRO A 12 9.34 2.62 4.46
CA PRO A 12 9.38 1.17 4.37
C PRO A 12 8.69 0.56 5.59
N VAL A 13 7.90 -0.49 5.35
CA VAL A 13 7.18 -1.25 6.36
C VAL A 13 7.68 -2.69 6.34
N PRO A 14 8.29 -3.17 7.43
CA PRO A 14 8.83 -4.51 7.50
C PRO A 14 7.72 -5.57 7.48
N VAL A 15 7.80 -6.48 6.52
CA VAL A 15 6.86 -7.58 6.30
C VAL A 15 7.61 -8.90 6.47
N ARG A 16 7.03 -9.82 7.25
CA ARG A 16 7.55 -11.17 7.42
C ARG A 16 6.77 -12.15 6.55
N GLY A 17 7.47 -12.84 5.66
CA GLY A 17 6.85 -13.81 4.75
C GLY A 17 5.84 -13.14 3.81
N ARG A 18 4.88 -13.91 3.28
CA ARG A 18 3.93 -13.40 2.29
C ARG A 18 2.82 -12.56 2.93
N ILE A 19 2.51 -11.39 2.36
CA ILE A 19 1.40 -10.53 2.80
C ILE A 19 0.43 -10.19 1.67
N LYS A 20 -0.87 -10.11 2.00
CA LYS A 20 -1.89 -9.60 1.09
C LYS A 20 -2.02 -8.09 1.23
N LEU A 21 -2.44 -7.41 0.15
CA LEU A 21 -2.67 -5.97 0.09
C LEU A 21 -3.48 -5.45 1.28
N GLY A 22 -4.65 -6.02 1.56
CA GLY A 22 -5.48 -5.57 2.68
C GLY A 22 -4.84 -5.75 4.06
N GLN A 23 -4.01 -6.78 4.25
CA GLN A 23 -3.26 -6.98 5.49
C GLN A 23 -2.14 -5.96 5.62
N PHE A 24 -1.45 -5.65 4.51
CA PHE A 24 -0.41 -4.65 4.48
C PHE A 24 -0.97 -3.24 4.75
N LEU A 25 -2.11 -2.88 4.17
CA LEU A 25 -2.76 -1.58 4.44
C LEU A 25 -2.98 -1.35 5.94
N LYS A 26 -3.45 -2.39 6.65
CA LYS A 26 -3.63 -2.34 8.11
C LYS A 26 -2.30 -2.28 8.85
N LEU A 27 -1.34 -3.13 8.47
CA LEU A 27 0.00 -3.16 9.08
C LEU A 27 0.72 -1.81 8.97
N ALA A 28 0.60 -1.15 7.81
CA ALA A 28 1.19 0.15 7.53
C ALA A 28 0.40 1.32 8.16
N GLY A 29 -0.71 1.07 8.85
CA GLY A 29 -1.56 2.11 9.44
C GLY A 29 -2.27 2.99 8.42
N LEU A 30 -2.38 2.55 7.15
CA LEU A 30 -3.08 3.28 6.09
C LEU A 30 -4.61 3.16 6.20
N VAL A 31 -5.08 2.15 6.95
CA VAL A 31 -6.48 1.90 7.29
C VAL A 31 -6.57 1.37 8.71
N GLU A 32 -7.70 1.57 9.37
CA GLU A 32 -7.94 1.17 10.76
C GLU A 32 -8.25 -0.33 10.88
N ASP A 33 -8.96 -0.90 9.91
CA ASP A 33 -9.31 -2.33 9.90
C ASP A 33 -9.42 -2.95 8.49
N GLY A 34 -9.45 -4.28 8.41
CA GLY A 34 -9.67 -5.06 7.20
C GLY A 34 -10.99 -4.75 6.48
N GLY A 35 -12.04 -4.34 7.18
CA GLY A 35 -13.28 -3.86 6.57
C GLY A 35 -13.05 -2.62 5.70
N GLN A 36 -12.34 -1.62 6.24
CA GLN A 36 -11.96 -0.40 5.52
C GLN A 36 -10.99 -0.72 4.37
N ALA A 37 -10.01 -1.61 4.61
CA ALA A 37 -9.10 -2.08 3.56
C ALA A 37 -9.86 -2.66 2.36
N ARG A 38 -10.88 -3.48 2.63
CA ARG A 38 -11.72 -4.10 1.60
C ARG A 38 -12.51 -3.06 0.80
N VAL A 39 -13.03 -2.03 1.45
CA VAL A 39 -13.77 -0.94 0.79
C VAL A 39 -12.82 -0.14 -0.12
N ALA A 40 -11.72 0.37 0.43
CA ALA A 40 -10.75 1.19 -0.30
C ALA A 40 -10.21 0.47 -1.57
N VAL A 41 -9.86 -0.82 -1.45
CA VAL A 41 -9.40 -1.61 -2.60
C VAL A 41 -10.49 -1.68 -3.68
N GLN A 42 -11.75 -1.93 -3.32
CA GLN A 42 -12.81 -2.06 -4.32
C GLN A 42 -13.25 -0.75 -4.95
N CYS A 43 -13.25 0.33 -4.17
CA CYS A 43 -13.58 1.66 -4.64
C CYS A 43 -12.50 2.22 -5.57
N GLY A 44 -11.32 1.58 -5.64
CA GLY A 44 -10.22 2.02 -6.49
C GLY A 44 -9.35 3.09 -5.84
N ASP A 45 -9.49 3.29 -4.53
CA ASP A 45 -8.72 4.27 -3.75
C ASP A 45 -7.27 3.81 -3.50
N VAL A 46 -6.96 2.54 -3.82
CA VAL A 46 -5.66 1.93 -3.57
C VAL A 46 -4.87 1.79 -4.87
N ARG A 47 -3.62 2.23 -4.82
CA ARG A 47 -2.65 2.11 -5.91
C ARG A 47 -1.46 1.27 -5.46
N VAL A 48 -1.02 0.37 -6.32
CA VAL A 48 0.23 -0.39 -6.15
C VAL A 48 1.15 -0.01 -7.31
N ASN A 49 2.34 0.49 -7.00
CA ASN A 49 3.31 1.02 -7.96
C ASN A 49 2.69 2.05 -8.92
N GLY A 50 1.85 2.94 -8.37
CA GLY A 50 1.18 4.01 -9.12
C GLY A 50 -0.03 3.58 -9.96
N ARG A 51 -0.41 2.30 -9.95
CA ARG A 51 -1.59 1.79 -10.68
C ARG A 51 -2.70 1.40 -9.71
N VAL A 52 -3.93 1.81 -10.01
CA VAL A 52 -5.10 1.39 -9.23
C VAL A 52 -5.20 -0.14 -9.23
N ASP A 53 -5.29 -0.75 -8.05
CA ASP A 53 -5.44 -2.19 -7.89
C ASP A 53 -6.68 -2.51 -7.04
N THR A 54 -7.67 -3.14 -7.68
CA THR A 54 -8.96 -3.50 -7.05
C THR A 54 -9.06 -4.99 -6.70
N ARG A 55 -7.97 -5.75 -6.87
CA ARG A 55 -7.98 -7.21 -6.68
C ARG A 55 -7.93 -7.56 -5.20
N ARG A 56 -9.07 -8.04 -4.71
CA ARG A 56 -9.15 -8.66 -3.38
C ARG A 56 -8.22 -9.87 -3.31
N GLY A 57 -7.14 -9.76 -2.53
CA GLY A 57 -6.16 -10.83 -2.36
C GLY A 57 -4.87 -10.69 -3.19
N ARG A 58 -4.63 -9.53 -3.82
CA ARG A 58 -3.31 -9.20 -4.37
C ARG A 58 -2.23 -9.47 -3.32
N MET A 59 -1.26 -10.30 -3.68
CA MET A 59 -0.05 -10.51 -2.88
C MET A 59 0.94 -9.40 -3.20
N LEU A 60 1.60 -8.86 -2.18
CA LEU A 60 2.62 -7.85 -2.35
C LEU A 60 4.01 -8.49 -2.36
N ALA A 61 4.87 -7.96 -3.21
CA ALA A 61 6.29 -8.31 -3.29
C ALA A 61 7.14 -7.27 -2.55
N ASP A 62 8.38 -7.63 -2.30
CA ASP A 62 9.39 -6.68 -1.80
C ASP A 62 9.52 -5.48 -2.75
N GLY A 63 9.62 -4.27 -2.17
CA GLY A 63 9.70 -3.03 -2.91
C GLY A 63 8.37 -2.53 -3.51
N ASP A 64 7.25 -3.26 -3.36
CA ASP A 64 5.95 -2.75 -3.80
C ASP A 64 5.58 -1.49 -3.02
N VAL A 65 5.29 -0.40 -3.73
CA VAL A 65 4.84 0.86 -3.15
C VAL A 65 3.32 0.89 -3.17
N VAL A 66 2.69 0.96 -2.01
CA VAL A 66 1.24 1.05 -1.86
C VAL A 66 0.85 2.47 -1.47
N THR A 67 -0.15 3.02 -2.13
CA THR A 67 -0.71 4.34 -1.83
C THR A 67 -2.23 4.24 -1.68
N VAL A 68 -2.80 4.96 -0.73
CA VAL A 68 -4.23 5.11 -0.51
C VAL A 68 -4.59 6.57 -0.64
N ASP A 69 -5.56 6.87 -1.50
CA ASP A 69 -6.21 8.18 -1.57
C ASP A 69 -7.17 8.31 -0.38
N LEU A 70 -6.85 9.18 0.59
CA LEU A 70 -7.70 9.50 1.74
C LEU A 70 -8.34 10.88 1.56
N PRO A 71 -9.43 11.20 2.29
CA PRO A 71 -10.11 12.50 2.17
C PRO A 71 -9.19 13.70 2.45
N ILE A 72 -8.19 13.51 3.31
CA ILE A 72 -7.24 14.54 3.75
C ILE A 72 -5.95 14.58 2.92
N GLY A 73 -5.80 13.69 1.93
CA GLY A 73 -4.60 13.56 1.10
C GLY A 73 -4.25 12.10 0.81
N ALA A 74 -3.17 11.86 0.07
CA ALA A 74 -2.69 10.50 -0.18
C ALA A 74 -1.64 10.09 0.87
N ALA A 75 -1.77 8.87 1.40
CA ALA A 75 -0.78 8.24 2.26
C ALA A 75 -0.23 6.97 1.60
N GLY A 76 1.01 6.59 1.88
CA GLY A 76 1.58 5.39 1.28
C GLY A 76 2.68 4.76 2.13
N ALA A 77 2.99 3.51 1.81
CA ALA A 77 4.06 2.73 2.42
C ALA A 77 4.73 1.81 1.39
N THR A 78 6.00 1.51 1.60
CA THR A 78 6.77 0.57 0.77
C THR A 78 6.90 -0.76 1.49
N VAL A 79 6.73 -1.87 0.79
CA VAL A 79 6.90 -3.21 1.36
C VAL A 79 8.39 -3.53 1.49
N GLU A 80 8.85 -3.87 2.68
CA GLU A 80 10.21 -4.34 2.93
C GLU A 80 10.13 -5.75 3.53
N HIS A 81 10.46 -6.79 2.77
CA HIS A 81 10.49 -8.16 3.27
C HIS A 81 11.75 -8.39 4.09
N VAL A 82 11.58 -8.49 5.41
CA VAL A 82 12.68 -8.82 6.30
C VAL A 82 12.86 -10.34 6.29
N GLY A 83 14.07 -10.79 5.92
CA GLY A 83 14.45 -12.20 5.93
C GLY A 83 14.26 -12.82 7.30
N ARG A 84 14.06 -14.14 7.36
CA ARG A 84 14.12 -14.86 8.64
C ARG A 84 15.58 -14.91 9.06
N ASP A 85 15.96 -14.04 10.00
CA ASP A 85 17.09 -14.32 10.89
C ASP A 85 16.85 -15.66 11.64
#